data_AF-R9JIN6-F1
#
_entry.id   AF-R9JIN6-F1
#
_cell.length_a   1.000
_cell.length_b   1.000
_cell.length_c   1.000
_cell.angle_alpha   90.00
_cell.angle_beta   90.00
_cell.angle_gamma   90.00
#
_symmetry.space_group_name_H-M   'P 1'
#
loop_
_entity.id
_entity.type
_entity.pdbx_description
1 polymer ?
#
loop_
_entity_poly.entity_id
_entity_poly.type
_entity_poly.pdbx_seq_one_letter_code
_entity_poly.pdbx_strand_id
1 'polypeptide(L)'
;MIVFNAIKTDTQARLSGHDCDSDFVYVTNHHDLAGLAKRAYIEYPTIINGIDENGANHYHFMPEDYAKMDNQISDAQEAIGTSTDAAQLALSYYYDGGRNSKELENCFIILSVIGQISIDLAKKCFDIDVVKEISRIRNLPCMRRKEIPRFFASNKKSRNKKDFEGKEIRSMNCPMDIMAGIIEEKVMKYADRKRHLPLRNFWNKEIIGKANRYKKDKFVEEVRNYNKFDKWLKKYEAEMSKETFFSLKNSNMTQFLAKVSKELDQETIMQLVIYATDDDHSDVRATILNFLFKLHRDEFMNCFIKNGQNQCEILAKNA
;
A
#
# COMPACT_ATOMS: atom_id res chain seq x y z
N MET A 1 -0.81 2.20 -26.70
CA MET A 1 0.48 2.69 -27.20
C MET A 1 0.28 4.12 -27.69
N ILE A 2 1.11 5.05 -27.23
CA ILE A 2 1.07 6.47 -27.64
C ILE A 2 2.36 6.73 -28.42
N VAL A 3 2.25 7.39 -29.56
CA VAL A 3 3.39 7.81 -30.37
C VAL A 3 3.49 9.32 -30.28
N PHE A 4 4.67 9.84 -29.95
CA PHE A 4 4.92 11.26 -29.81
C PHE A 4 6.22 11.65 -30.53
N ASN A 5 6.35 12.92 -30.89
CA ASN A 5 7.57 13.45 -31.47
C ASN A 5 8.54 13.89 -30.37
N ALA A 6 9.73 13.30 -30.34
CA ALA A 6 10.80 13.67 -29.41
C ALA A 6 11.92 14.52 -30.06
N ILE A 7 11.85 14.77 -31.38
CA ILE A 7 12.90 15.46 -32.12
C ILE A 7 12.89 16.95 -31.78
N LYS A 8 13.99 17.44 -31.16
CA LYS A 8 14.17 18.85 -30.75
C LYS A 8 13.02 19.37 -29.87
N THR A 9 12.46 18.50 -29.03
CA THR A 9 11.42 18.85 -28.06
C THR A 9 11.93 18.66 -26.64
N ASP A 10 11.33 19.37 -25.69
CA ASP A 10 11.59 19.23 -24.25
C ASP A 10 10.69 18.17 -23.59
N THR A 11 10.16 17.21 -24.36
CA THR A 11 9.22 16.18 -23.88
C THR A 11 9.78 15.37 -22.71
N GLN A 12 11.06 15.00 -22.77
CA GLN A 12 11.74 14.29 -21.66
C GLN A 12 11.72 15.11 -20.37
N ALA A 13 12.19 16.37 -20.41
CA ALA A 13 12.22 17.24 -19.24
C ALA A 13 10.81 17.57 -18.71
N ARG A 14 9.82 17.79 -19.60
CA ARG A 14 8.42 18.08 -19.21
C ARG A 14 7.73 16.91 -18.53
N LEU A 15 8.11 15.69 -18.88
CA LEU A 15 7.59 14.46 -18.27
C LEU A 15 8.56 13.94 -17.19
N SER A 16 9.23 14.86 -16.49
CA SER A 16 10.08 14.54 -15.33
C SER A 16 11.20 13.55 -15.62
N GLY A 17 11.81 13.64 -16.81
CA GLY A 17 12.92 12.77 -17.21
C GLY A 17 12.49 11.40 -17.73
N HIS A 18 11.24 11.24 -18.18
CA HIS A 18 10.74 9.95 -18.69
C HIS A 18 11.62 9.36 -19.81
N ASP A 19 11.60 8.03 -19.90
CA ASP A 19 12.14 7.27 -21.01
C ASP A 19 11.06 6.36 -21.64
N CYS A 20 11.47 5.38 -22.44
CA CYS A 20 10.56 4.44 -23.12
C CYS A 20 10.83 2.99 -22.71
N ASP A 21 11.35 2.76 -21.50
CA ASP A 21 11.67 1.42 -20.98
C ASP A 21 10.49 0.76 -20.26
N SER A 22 9.54 1.55 -19.74
CA SER A 22 8.30 1.08 -19.09
C SER A 22 7.36 2.20 -18.64
N ASP A 23 7.66 3.46 -18.92
CA ASP A 23 6.92 4.61 -18.39
C ASP A 23 5.47 4.68 -18.90
N PHE A 24 4.57 5.07 -18.00
CA PHE A 24 3.17 5.29 -18.29
C PHE A 24 2.83 6.78 -18.15
N VAL A 25 2.08 7.31 -19.12
CA VAL A 25 1.57 8.68 -19.09
C VAL A 25 0.07 8.68 -18.89
N TYR A 26 -0.42 9.62 -18.07
CA TYR A 26 -1.85 9.91 -17.98
C TYR A 26 -2.29 10.65 -19.24
N VAL A 27 -3.25 10.07 -19.98
CA VAL A 27 -3.84 10.69 -21.17
C VAL A 27 -5.32 10.95 -20.93
N THR A 28 -5.76 12.14 -21.31
CA THR A 28 -7.14 12.57 -21.22
C THR A 28 -7.52 13.38 -22.44
N ASN A 29 -8.77 13.24 -22.89
CA ASN A 29 -9.38 14.07 -23.92
C ASN A 29 -10.34 15.12 -23.33
N HIS A 30 -10.37 15.27 -22.00
CA HIS A 30 -11.21 16.27 -21.35
C HIS A 30 -10.78 17.68 -21.78
N HIS A 31 -11.69 18.42 -22.42
CA HIS A 31 -11.38 19.69 -23.08
C HIS A 31 -10.72 20.71 -22.13
N ASP A 32 -11.20 20.83 -20.89
CA ASP A 32 -10.61 21.77 -19.92
C ASP A 32 -9.17 21.41 -19.54
N LEU A 33 -8.88 20.12 -19.31
CA LEU A 33 -7.53 19.65 -18.96
C LEU A 33 -6.58 19.82 -20.14
N ALA A 34 -7.04 19.50 -21.35
CA ALA A 34 -6.26 19.71 -22.58
C ALA A 34 -5.98 21.21 -22.82
N GLY A 35 -6.96 22.07 -22.57
CA GLY A 35 -6.82 23.53 -22.65
C GLY A 35 -5.79 24.07 -21.65
N LEU A 36 -5.85 23.62 -20.39
CA LEU A 36 -4.87 23.97 -19.36
C LEU A 36 -3.47 23.47 -19.70
N ALA A 37 -3.32 22.24 -20.21
CA ALA A 37 -2.04 21.70 -20.63
C ALA A 37 -1.43 22.50 -21.80
N LYS A 38 -2.25 22.91 -22.78
CA LYS A 38 -1.80 23.78 -23.88
C LYS A 38 -1.34 25.15 -23.38
N ARG A 39 -2.05 25.75 -22.43
CA ARG A 39 -1.64 27.02 -21.81
C ARG A 39 -0.34 26.85 -21.03
N ALA A 40 -0.23 25.79 -20.22
CA ALA A 40 1.00 25.46 -19.51
C ALA A 40 2.19 25.33 -20.46
N TYR A 41 1.98 24.72 -21.64
CA TYR A 41 3.01 24.55 -22.65
C TYR A 41 3.55 25.87 -23.21
N ILE A 42 2.68 26.87 -23.40
CA ILE A 42 3.01 28.16 -24.03
C ILE A 42 3.47 29.21 -23.00
N GLU A 43 2.80 29.26 -21.84
CA GLU A 43 2.95 30.35 -20.86
C GLU A 43 4.07 30.09 -19.84
N TYR A 44 4.47 28.84 -19.62
CA TYR A 44 5.39 28.48 -18.54
C TYR A 44 6.63 27.74 -19.06
N PRO A 45 7.83 28.09 -18.56
CA PRO A 45 9.06 27.42 -18.94
C PRO A 45 9.13 26.01 -18.34
N THR A 46 9.80 25.12 -19.05
CA THR A 46 10.16 23.79 -18.56
C THR A 46 11.43 23.88 -17.73
N ILE A 47 11.44 23.26 -16.55
CA ILE A 47 12.65 23.11 -15.76
C ILE A 47 13.51 22.02 -16.41
N ILE A 48 14.73 22.39 -16.81
CA ILE A 48 15.68 21.49 -17.46
C ILE A 48 16.82 21.17 -16.49
N ASN A 49 17.15 19.89 -16.34
CA ASN A 49 18.37 19.48 -15.67
C ASN A 49 19.57 19.81 -16.58
N GLY A 50 20.47 20.67 -16.11
CA GLY A 50 21.71 21.06 -16.80
C GLY A 50 22.96 20.76 -15.98
N ILE A 51 22.89 19.82 -15.03
CA ILE A 51 24.04 19.42 -14.20
C ILE A 51 24.86 18.37 -14.96
N ASP A 52 26.17 18.57 -15.01
CA ASP A 52 27.09 17.64 -15.65
C ASP A 52 27.17 16.31 -14.88
N GLU A 53 27.23 15.21 -15.64
CA GLU A 53 27.51 13.89 -15.10
C GLU A 53 29.00 13.80 -14.73
N ASN A 54 29.29 13.21 -13.57
CA ASN A 54 30.65 12.78 -13.28
C ASN A 54 31.06 11.81 -14.39
N GLY A 55 32.18 12.08 -15.05
CA GLY A 55 32.69 11.23 -16.15
C GLY A 55 32.83 9.77 -15.73
N ALA A 56 33.17 8.88 -16.67
CA ALA A 56 33.18 7.43 -16.47
C ALA A 56 33.80 7.01 -15.12
N ASN A 57 32.94 6.65 -14.16
CA ASN A 57 33.37 6.11 -12.88
C ASN A 57 33.92 4.71 -13.13
N HIS A 58 35.23 4.57 -13.01
CA HIS A 58 35.89 3.28 -13.04
C HIS A 58 35.62 2.61 -11.70
N TYR A 59 34.59 1.77 -11.62
CA TYR A 59 34.32 0.98 -10.43
C TYR A 59 34.99 -0.39 -10.56
N HIS A 60 35.50 -0.92 -9.45
CA HIS A 60 35.98 -2.28 -9.39
C HIS A 60 34.89 -3.15 -8.74
N PHE A 61 34.92 -4.46 -9.02
CA PHE A 61 33.99 -5.41 -8.41
C PHE A 61 34.49 -5.84 -7.02
N MET A 62 34.79 -4.87 -6.15
CA MET A 62 35.27 -5.11 -4.79
C MET A 62 34.17 -4.82 -3.76
N PRO A 63 34.13 -5.52 -2.62
CA PRO A 63 33.13 -5.28 -1.56
C PRO A 63 33.04 -3.81 -1.11
N GLU A 64 34.17 -3.10 -1.09
CA GLU A 64 34.24 -1.68 -0.73
C GLU A 64 33.48 -0.78 -1.70
N ASP A 65 33.48 -1.13 -2.99
CA ASP A 65 32.76 -0.36 -4.01
C ASP A 65 31.26 -0.61 -3.95
N TYR A 66 30.84 -1.85 -3.66
CA TYR A 66 29.44 -2.16 -3.35
C TYR A 66 28.94 -1.40 -2.13
N ALA A 67 29.74 -1.34 -1.04
CA ALA A 67 29.37 -0.58 0.15
C ALA A 67 29.22 0.93 -0.14
N LYS A 68 30.07 1.50 -1.02
CA LYS A 68 29.93 2.90 -1.45
C LYS A 68 28.68 3.12 -2.29
N MET A 69 28.36 2.22 -3.22
CA MET A 69 27.14 2.30 -4.02
C MET A 69 25.89 2.21 -3.14
N ASP A 70 25.84 1.26 -2.20
CA ASP A 70 24.71 1.10 -1.29
C ASP A 70 24.48 2.37 -0.45
N ASN A 71 25.56 2.97 0.08
CA ASN A 71 25.46 4.23 0.82
C ASN A 71 24.93 5.37 -0.07
N GLN A 72 25.44 5.50 -1.30
CA GLN A 72 24.97 6.53 -2.24
C GLN A 72 23.49 6.35 -2.62
N ILE A 73 23.05 5.11 -2.84
CA ILE A 73 21.65 4.79 -3.13
C ILE A 73 20.76 5.10 -1.92
N SER A 74 21.21 4.76 -0.71
CA SER A 74 20.50 5.08 0.53
C SER A 74 20.34 6.58 0.71
N ASP A 75 21.42 7.35 0.51
CA ASP A 75 21.40 8.81 0.60
C ASP A 75 20.47 9.44 -0.45
N ALA A 76 20.44 8.88 -1.67
CA ALA A 76 19.55 9.32 -2.74
C ALA A 76 18.06 9.16 -2.38
N GLN A 77 17.68 8.06 -1.73
CA GLN A 77 16.29 7.84 -1.29
C GLN A 77 15.82 8.91 -0.30
N GLU A 78 16.67 9.28 0.66
CA GLU A 78 16.37 10.36 1.61
C GLU A 78 16.31 11.72 0.89
N ALA A 79 17.23 11.97 -0.06
CA ALA A 79 17.27 13.18 -0.85
C ALA A 79 16.00 13.41 -1.69
N ILE A 80 15.41 12.37 -2.30
CA ILE A 80 14.15 12.46 -3.05
C ILE A 80 13.03 12.99 -2.15
N GLY A 81 12.86 12.39 -0.97
CA GLY A 81 11.80 12.77 -0.04
C GLY A 81 11.99 14.18 0.51
N THR A 82 13.22 14.51 0.92
CA THR A 82 13.53 15.80 1.55
C THR A 82 13.55 16.97 0.55
N SER A 83 14.00 16.75 -0.68
CA SER A 83 13.93 17.76 -1.75
C SER A 83 12.49 18.04 -2.18
N THR A 84 11.66 17.00 -2.35
CA THR A 84 10.24 17.14 -2.70
C THR A 84 9.49 17.92 -1.64
N ASP A 85 9.71 17.60 -0.36
CA ASP A 85 9.11 18.34 0.76
C ASP A 85 9.50 19.82 0.76
N ALA A 86 10.80 20.10 0.58
CA ALA A 86 11.31 21.46 0.55
C ALA A 86 10.79 22.22 -0.68
N ALA A 87 10.69 21.58 -1.84
CA ALA A 87 10.16 22.16 -3.06
C ALA A 87 8.69 22.53 -2.89
N GLN A 88 7.91 21.63 -2.27
CA GLN A 88 6.49 21.88 -1.99
C GLN A 88 6.30 23.06 -1.03
N LEU A 89 7.14 23.21 0.00
CA LEU A 89 7.11 24.36 0.89
C LEU A 89 7.48 25.65 0.15
N ALA A 90 8.57 25.64 -0.63
CA ALA A 90 9.02 26.78 -1.42
C ALA A 90 7.92 27.24 -2.39
N LEU A 91 7.30 26.30 -3.09
CA LEU A 91 6.20 26.55 -4.01
C LEU A 91 4.98 27.12 -3.29
N SER A 92 4.65 26.57 -2.11
CA SER A 92 3.54 27.07 -1.30
C SER A 92 3.74 28.53 -0.88
N TYR A 93 4.94 28.86 -0.38
CA TYR A 93 5.29 30.23 0.00
C TYR A 93 5.34 31.17 -1.20
N TYR A 94 5.78 30.69 -2.36
CA TYR A 94 5.85 31.48 -3.59
C TYR A 94 4.46 31.91 -4.07
N TYR A 95 3.51 30.97 -4.14
CA TYR A 95 2.14 31.28 -4.56
C TYR A 95 1.38 32.11 -3.52
N ASP A 96 1.51 31.77 -2.24
CA ASP A 96 0.88 32.50 -1.15
C ASP A 96 1.37 33.95 -1.06
N GLY A 97 2.66 34.18 -1.33
CA GLY A 97 3.28 35.50 -1.45
C GLY A 97 3.01 36.24 -2.76
N GLY A 98 2.08 35.76 -3.60
CA GLY A 98 1.67 36.45 -4.82
C GLY A 98 2.63 36.30 -6.00
N ARG A 99 3.52 35.29 -6.01
CA ARG A 99 4.45 34.96 -7.11
C ARG A 99 5.55 36.00 -7.40
N ASN A 100 5.92 36.81 -6.40
CA ASN A 100 6.86 37.93 -6.57
C ASN A 100 8.29 37.63 -6.08
N SER A 101 8.51 36.52 -5.38
CA SER A 101 9.80 36.22 -4.76
C SER A 101 10.69 35.38 -5.67
N LYS A 102 11.69 36.01 -6.29
CA LYS A 102 12.69 35.30 -7.12
C LYS A 102 13.51 34.27 -6.34
N GLU A 103 13.77 34.52 -5.05
CA GLU A 103 14.50 33.57 -4.19
C GLU A 103 13.75 32.25 -4.04
N LEU A 104 12.47 32.30 -3.63
CA LEU A 104 11.61 31.12 -3.55
C LEU A 104 11.43 30.42 -4.91
N GLU A 105 11.35 31.20 -6.00
CA GLU A 105 11.31 30.66 -7.35
C GLU A 105 12.55 29.82 -7.65
N ASN A 106 13.74 30.38 -7.43
CA ASN A 106 14.99 29.66 -7.59
C ASN A 106 15.06 28.44 -6.65
N CYS A 107 14.56 28.54 -5.42
CA CYS A 107 14.56 27.43 -4.48
C CYS A 107 13.78 26.23 -5.02
N PHE A 108 12.52 26.40 -5.46
CA PHE A 108 11.75 25.26 -5.96
C PHE A 108 12.27 24.76 -7.32
N ILE A 109 12.84 25.62 -8.16
CA ILE A 109 13.48 25.21 -9.42
C ILE A 109 14.68 24.30 -9.13
N ILE A 110 15.61 24.75 -8.29
CA ILE A 110 16.81 23.97 -7.93
C ILE A 110 16.39 22.65 -7.25
N LEU A 111 15.44 22.70 -6.31
CA LEU A 111 14.95 21.49 -5.64
C LEU A 111 14.24 20.52 -6.59
N SER A 112 13.59 21.01 -7.65
CA SER A 112 13.00 20.15 -8.69
C SER A 112 14.07 19.44 -9.52
N VAL A 113 15.14 20.15 -9.90
CA VAL A 113 16.30 19.55 -10.57
C VAL A 113 16.96 18.52 -9.65
N ILE A 114 17.13 18.84 -8.36
CA ILE A 114 17.63 17.90 -7.35
C ILE A 114 16.75 16.65 -7.26
N GLY A 115 15.43 16.82 -7.24
CA GLY A 115 14.49 15.70 -7.24
C GLY A 115 14.66 14.79 -8.45
N GLN A 116 14.82 15.38 -9.64
CA GLN A 116 15.08 14.63 -10.89
C GLN A 116 16.40 13.86 -10.81
N ILE A 117 17.52 14.50 -10.48
CA ILE A 117 18.82 13.82 -10.41
C ILE A 117 18.85 12.76 -9.30
N SER A 118 18.13 12.97 -8.20
CA SER A 118 18.13 12.02 -7.08
C SER A 118 17.48 10.68 -7.45
N ILE A 119 16.53 10.69 -8.41
CA ILE A 119 15.97 9.47 -9.00
C ILE A 119 17.03 8.76 -9.87
N ASP A 120 17.78 9.55 -10.63
CA ASP A 120 18.84 9.04 -11.51
C ASP A 120 20.12 8.64 -10.78
N LEU A 121 20.31 9.01 -9.50
CA LEU A 121 21.51 8.67 -8.72
C LEU A 121 21.73 7.16 -8.56
N ALA A 122 20.67 6.34 -8.71
CA ALA A 122 20.80 4.89 -8.74
C ALA A 122 21.44 4.36 -10.03
N LYS A 123 21.47 5.18 -11.09
CA LYS A 123 21.96 4.82 -12.43
C LYS A 123 23.17 5.66 -12.87
N LYS A 124 23.30 6.89 -12.37
CA LYS A 124 24.23 7.92 -12.83
C LYS A 124 24.87 8.64 -11.65
N CYS A 125 26.03 9.23 -11.87
CA CYS A 125 26.68 10.09 -10.87
C CYS A 125 26.77 11.51 -11.42
N PHE A 126 26.47 12.50 -10.58
CA PHE A 126 26.46 13.92 -10.95
C PHE A 126 27.51 14.70 -10.14
N ASP A 127 28.05 15.78 -10.71
CA ASP A 127 29.02 16.65 -10.03
C ASP A 127 28.32 17.62 -9.06
N ILE A 128 27.60 17.06 -8.09
CA ILE A 128 26.89 17.83 -7.06
C ILE A 128 26.68 17.00 -5.79
N ASP A 129 26.89 17.62 -4.63
CA ASP A 129 26.46 17.09 -3.35
C ASP A 129 25.01 17.48 -3.07
N VAL A 130 24.11 16.55 -3.40
CA VAL A 130 22.67 16.74 -3.27
C VAL A 130 22.24 17.03 -1.83
N VAL A 131 22.78 16.30 -0.86
CA VAL A 131 22.38 16.41 0.56
C VAL A 131 22.76 17.78 1.09
N LYS A 132 23.99 18.23 0.79
CA LYS A 132 24.48 19.55 1.19
C LYS A 132 23.65 20.67 0.55
N GLU A 133 23.26 20.51 -0.71
CA GLU A 133 22.50 21.54 -1.42
C GLU A 133 21.05 21.64 -0.90
N ILE A 134 20.39 20.51 -0.63
CA ILE A 134 19.08 20.49 0.04
C ILE A 134 19.17 21.18 1.41
N SER A 135 20.21 20.86 2.19
CA SER A 135 20.44 21.47 3.50
C SER A 135 20.66 22.98 3.40
N ARG A 136 21.47 23.43 2.43
CA ARG A 136 21.71 24.86 2.15
C ARG A 136 20.40 25.59 1.88
N ILE A 137 19.57 25.07 0.97
CA ILE A 137 18.30 25.70 0.56
C ILE A 137 17.30 25.73 1.73
N ARG A 138 17.15 24.63 2.47
CA ARG A 138 16.25 24.56 3.64
C ARG A 138 16.62 25.57 4.72
N ASN A 139 17.88 25.96 4.79
CA ASN A 139 18.40 26.90 5.78
C ASN A 139 18.34 28.37 5.32
N LEU A 140 17.89 28.65 4.09
CA LEU A 140 17.72 30.02 3.60
C LEU A 140 16.64 30.78 4.41
N PRO A 141 16.79 32.11 4.62
CA PRO A 141 15.81 32.91 5.36
C PRO A 141 14.40 32.83 4.77
N CYS A 142 14.27 32.82 3.44
CA CYS A 142 12.98 32.73 2.75
C CYS A 142 12.24 31.40 2.99
N MET A 143 12.97 30.34 3.35
CA MET A 143 12.45 29.00 3.65
C MET A 143 12.15 28.79 5.14
N ARG A 144 12.79 29.55 6.03
CA ARG A 144 12.65 29.44 7.50
C ARG A 144 11.42 30.20 8.04
N ARG A 145 10.24 29.95 7.48
CA ARG A 145 8.99 30.55 7.95
C ARG A 145 8.42 29.83 9.17
N LYS A 146 7.66 30.56 10.00
CA LYS A 146 6.88 29.99 11.12
C LYS A 146 5.60 29.31 10.64
N GLU A 147 5.07 29.80 9.54
CA GLU A 147 3.81 29.35 8.95
C GLU A 147 4.04 28.13 8.07
N ILE A 148 3.14 27.16 8.16
CA ILE A 148 3.18 25.92 7.38
C ILE A 148 1.83 25.72 6.68
N PRO A 149 1.81 25.35 5.39
CA PRO A 149 0.57 25.07 4.66
C PRO A 149 -0.21 23.93 5.31
N ARG A 150 -1.54 24.05 5.32
CA ARG A 150 -2.42 23.08 5.99
C ARG A 150 -2.31 21.68 5.39
N PHE A 151 -2.29 21.57 4.06
CA PHE A 151 -2.13 20.30 3.35
C PHE A 151 -0.79 19.64 3.68
N PHE A 152 0.28 20.43 3.73
CA PHE A 152 1.60 19.90 4.05
C PHE A 152 1.64 19.31 5.46
N ALA A 153 1.07 20.04 6.43
CA ALA A 153 0.99 19.59 7.81
C ALA A 153 0.14 18.32 7.97
N SER A 154 -1.06 18.27 7.36
CA SER A 154 -1.95 17.13 7.44
C SER A 154 -1.35 15.86 6.81
N ASN A 155 -0.70 16.00 5.65
CA ASN A 155 -0.04 14.89 4.98
C ASN A 155 1.12 14.31 5.82
N LYS A 156 1.93 15.18 6.44
CA LYS A 156 3.05 14.74 7.32
C LYS A 156 2.57 14.09 8.60
N LYS A 157 1.47 14.56 9.18
CA LYS A 157 0.83 13.91 10.32
C LYS A 157 0.31 12.52 9.96
N SER A 158 -0.34 12.37 8.81
CA SER A 158 -0.90 11.09 8.37
C SER A 158 0.17 10.05 8.03
N ARG A 159 1.24 10.44 7.33
CA ARG A 159 2.27 9.49 6.87
C ARG A 159 3.29 9.16 7.95
N ASN A 160 3.75 10.17 8.69
CA ASN A 160 4.92 10.05 9.56
C ASN A 160 4.64 10.39 11.03
N LYS A 161 3.38 10.63 11.43
CA LYS A 161 2.99 11.10 12.78
C LYS A 161 3.77 12.34 13.23
N LYS A 162 4.19 13.17 12.28
CA LYS A 162 4.99 14.36 12.56
C LYS A 162 4.07 15.51 12.92
N ASP A 163 4.25 16.04 14.13
CA ASP A 163 3.65 17.29 14.56
C ASP A 163 4.66 18.45 14.42
N PHE A 164 4.15 19.63 14.08
CA PHE A 164 4.95 20.84 13.88
C PHE A 164 4.85 21.76 15.10
N GLU A 165 5.48 21.35 16.20
CA GLU A 165 5.49 22.14 17.43
C GLU A 165 6.13 23.52 17.22
N GLY A 166 5.49 24.56 17.77
CA GLY A 166 5.97 25.95 17.65
C GLY A 166 5.83 26.58 16.25
N LYS A 167 5.14 25.90 15.32
CA LYS A 167 4.81 26.40 13.98
C LYS A 167 3.33 26.70 13.89
N GLU A 168 2.98 27.69 13.08
CA GLU A 168 1.60 28.08 12.83
C GLU A 168 1.09 27.36 11.58
N ILE A 169 0.10 26.49 11.75
CA ILE A 169 -0.54 25.81 10.61
C ILE A 169 -1.64 26.72 10.10
N ARG A 170 -1.52 27.18 8.85
CA ARG A 170 -2.53 28.02 8.20
C ARG A 170 -2.87 27.53 6.81
N SER A 171 -4.08 27.85 6.36
CA SER A 171 -4.42 27.70 4.94
C SER A 171 -3.69 28.77 4.15
N MET A 172 -2.92 28.35 3.13
CA MET A 172 -2.21 29.25 2.23
C MET A 172 -2.92 29.33 0.89
N ASN A 173 -2.78 30.47 0.20
CA ASN A 173 -3.25 30.65 -1.17
C ASN A 173 -2.28 29.97 -2.16
N CYS A 174 -2.14 28.65 -2.06
CA CYS A 174 -1.28 27.85 -2.91
C CYS A 174 -2.05 26.69 -3.56
N PRO A 175 -1.59 26.17 -4.71
CA PRO A 175 -2.31 25.14 -5.46
C PRO A 175 -2.71 23.91 -4.63
N MET A 176 -1.82 23.45 -3.75
CA MET A 176 -2.06 22.24 -2.95
C MET A 176 -3.12 22.44 -1.87
N ASP A 177 -3.12 23.57 -1.16
CA ASP A 177 -4.15 23.87 -0.14
C ASP A 177 -5.51 24.13 -0.81
N ILE A 178 -5.53 24.83 -1.96
CA ILE A 178 -6.76 25.06 -2.75
C ILE A 178 -7.32 23.71 -3.24
N MET A 179 -6.48 22.86 -3.83
CA MET A 179 -6.90 21.55 -4.31
C MET A 179 -7.39 20.66 -3.16
N ALA A 180 -6.68 20.65 -2.03
CA ALA A 180 -7.09 19.90 -0.85
C ALA A 180 -8.46 20.36 -0.34
N GLY A 181 -8.69 21.67 -0.26
CA GLY A 181 -9.99 22.22 0.14
C GLY A 181 -11.12 21.80 -0.81
N ILE A 182 -10.90 21.87 -2.12
CA ILE A 182 -11.89 21.44 -3.13
C ILE A 182 -12.17 19.93 -3.00
N ILE A 183 -11.14 19.11 -2.80
CA ILE A 183 -11.30 17.66 -2.63
C ILE A 183 -12.08 17.35 -1.34
N GLU A 184 -11.73 17.99 -0.22
CA GLU A 184 -12.42 17.81 1.07
C GLU A 184 -13.89 18.23 1.00
N GLU A 185 -14.21 19.27 0.23
CA GLU A 185 -15.58 19.77 0.06
C GLU A 185 -16.39 18.87 -0.90
N LYS A 186 -15.83 18.50 -2.05
CA LYS A 186 -16.58 17.89 -3.16
C LYS A 186 -16.55 16.36 -3.19
N VAL A 187 -15.55 15.73 -2.58
CA VAL A 187 -15.45 14.27 -2.58
C VAL A 187 -16.21 13.73 -1.38
N MET A 188 -17.25 12.92 -1.63
CA MET A 188 -17.94 12.20 -0.56
C MET A 188 -16.90 11.41 0.23
N LYS A 189 -16.87 11.63 1.55
CA LYS A 189 -16.01 10.83 2.45
C LYS A 189 -16.28 9.35 2.16
N TYR A 190 -15.20 8.56 2.05
CA TYR A 190 -15.34 7.11 2.04
C TYR A 190 -16.25 6.72 3.22
N ALA A 191 -17.24 5.86 2.97
CA ALA A 191 -18.08 5.34 4.03
C ALA A 191 -17.17 4.85 5.16
N ASP A 192 -17.50 5.18 6.41
CA ASP A 192 -16.73 4.74 7.58
C ASP A 192 -16.43 3.25 7.42
N ARG A 193 -15.15 2.88 7.56
CA ARG A 193 -14.75 1.47 7.53
C ARG A 193 -15.61 0.75 8.56
N LYS A 194 -16.57 -0.07 8.11
CA LYS A 194 -17.43 -0.84 9.01
C LYS A 194 -16.50 -1.67 9.90
N ARG A 195 -16.52 -1.38 11.20
CA ARG A 195 -15.71 -2.08 12.19
C ARG A 195 -16.18 -3.53 12.22
N HIS A 196 -15.43 -4.44 11.61
CA HIS A 196 -15.73 -5.87 11.67
C HIS A 196 -15.51 -6.35 13.11
N LEU A 197 -16.54 -6.97 13.70
CA LEU A 197 -16.40 -7.62 14.99
C LEU A 197 -15.62 -8.93 14.79
N PRO A 198 -14.58 -9.21 15.58
CA PRO A 198 -13.82 -10.44 15.43
C PRO A 198 -14.70 -11.65 15.79
N LEU A 199 -14.61 -12.72 15.00
CA LEU A 199 -15.46 -13.91 15.12
C LEU A 199 -15.40 -14.56 16.51
N ARG A 200 -14.24 -14.46 17.19
CA ARG A 200 -14.04 -14.92 18.58
C ARG A 200 -15.02 -14.32 19.59
N ASN A 201 -15.59 -13.15 19.30
CA ASN A 201 -16.59 -12.52 20.16
C ASN A 201 -17.91 -13.31 20.19
N PHE A 202 -18.14 -14.18 19.20
CA PHE A 202 -19.34 -14.98 19.06
C PHE A 202 -19.15 -16.43 19.50
N TRP A 203 -17.99 -16.80 20.03
CA TRP A 203 -17.73 -18.15 20.56
C TRP A 203 -18.46 -18.40 21.87
N ASN A 204 -19.02 -19.59 22.03
CA ASN A 204 -19.59 -20.05 23.28
C ASN A 204 -18.46 -20.35 24.28
N LYS A 205 -18.29 -19.48 25.27
CA LYS A 205 -17.24 -19.59 26.30
C LYS A 205 -17.54 -20.61 27.40
N GLU A 206 -18.76 -21.15 27.43
CA GLU A 206 -19.17 -22.16 28.41
C GLU A 206 -18.63 -23.55 28.07
N ILE A 207 -18.16 -23.76 26.83
CA ILE A 207 -17.49 -25.00 26.41
C ILE A 207 -16.08 -25.00 27.02
N ILE A 208 -15.98 -25.50 28.25
CA ILE A 208 -14.75 -25.61 29.01
C ILE A 208 -14.41 -27.09 29.15
N GLY A 209 -13.35 -27.55 28.48
CA GLY A 209 -12.90 -28.93 28.62
C GLY A 209 -11.66 -29.25 27.78
N LYS A 210 -11.09 -30.44 28.04
CA LYS A 210 -9.88 -30.92 27.36
C LYS A 210 -10.28 -31.71 26.13
N ALA A 211 -10.22 -31.07 24.97
CA ALA A 211 -10.44 -31.71 23.69
C ALA A 211 -9.50 -32.89 23.44
N ASN A 212 -9.95 -33.85 22.64
CA ASN A 212 -9.13 -34.97 22.19
C ASN A 212 -8.17 -34.51 21.09
N ARG A 213 -6.95 -34.15 21.49
CA ARG A 213 -5.90 -33.66 20.59
C ARG A 213 -5.56 -34.65 19.48
N TYR A 214 -5.54 -35.96 19.79
CA TYR A 214 -5.26 -37.00 18.79
C TYR A 214 -6.33 -37.02 17.69
N LYS A 215 -7.61 -36.97 18.07
CA LYS A 215 -8.71 -36.91 17.09
C LYS A 215 -8.64 -35.64 16.24
N LYS A 216 -8.32 -34.48 16.85
CA LYS A 216 -8.14 -33.21 16.14
C LYS A 216 -7.01 -33.30 15.10
N ASP A 217 -5.82 -33.72 15.53
CA ASP A 217 -4.63 -33.71 14.68
C ASP A 217 -4.79 -34.70 13.51
N LYS A 218 -5.32 -35.91 13.79
CA LYS A 218 -5.68 -36.88 12.76
C LYS A 218 -6.72 -36.34 11.78
N PHE A 219 -7.74 -35.64 12.27
CA PHE A 219 -8.76 -35.04 11.41
C PHE A 219 -8.17 -33.98 10.47
N VAL A 220 -7.34 -33.08 11.00
CA VAL A 220 -6.68 -32.03 10.20
C VAL A 220 -5.77 -32.63 9.14
N GLU A 221 -5.02 -33.70 9.46
CA GLU A 221 -4.18 -34.40 8.51
C GLU A 221 -5.00 -35.01 7.35
N GLU A 222 -6.11 -35.67 7.66
CA GLU A 222 -7.00 -36.23 6.62
C GLU A 222 -7.65 -35.13 5.76
N VAL A 223 -8.00 -33.98 6.34
CA VAL A 223 -8.50 -32.82 5.57
C VAL A 223 -7.42 -32.29 4.62
N ARG A 224 -6.16 -32.22 5.06
CA ARG A 224 -5.05 -31.80 4.19
C ARG A 224 -4.86 -32.76 3.03
N ASN A 225 -4.91 -34.07 3.28
CA ASN A 225 -4.82 -35.10 2.24
C ASN A 225 -5.98 -34.99 1.24
N TYR A 226 -7.21 -34.83 1.74
CA TYR A 226 -8.40 -34.63 0.92
C TYR A 226 -8.27 -33.39 0.02
N ASN A 227 -7.87 -32.24 0.59
CA ASN A 227 -7.71 -30.99 -0.16
C ASN A 227 -6.56 -31.06 -1.18
N LYS A 228 -5.47 -31.77 -0.86
CA LYS A 228 -4.36 -32.01 -1.80
C LYS A 228 -4.82 -32.81 -3.02
N PHE A 229 -5.63 -33.84 -2.80
CA PHE A 229 -6.20 -34.64 -3.90
C PHE A 229 -7.25 -33.85 -4.69
N ASP A 230 -8.12 -33.06 -4.06
CA ASP A 230 -9.09 -32.20 -4.77
C ASP A 230 -8.39 -31.14 -5.63
N LYS A 231 -7.29 -30.54 -5.14
CA LYS A 231 -6.44 -29.64 -5.94
C LYS A 231 -5.80 -30.36 -7.12
N TRP A 232 -5.31 -31.57 -6.92
CA TRP A 232 -4.76 -32.40 -8.00
C TRP A 232 -5.84 -32.70 -9.05
N LEU A 233 -7.02 -33.17 -8.65
CA LEU A 233 -8.14 -33.43 -9.57
C LEU A 233 -8.53 -32.22 -10.40
N LYS A 234 -8.67 -31.04 -9.77
CA LYS A 234 -9.00 -29.79 -10.49
C LYS A 234 -7.96 -29.41 -11.54
N LYS A 235 -6.68 -29.69 -11.28
CA LYS A 235 -5.60 -29.41 -12.24
C LYS A 235 -5.75 -30.23 -13.53
N TYR A 236 -6.22 -31.47 -13.40
CA TYR A 236 -6.37 -32.41 -14.53
C TYR A 236 -7.81 -32.50 -15.05
N GLU A 237 -8.71 -31.60 -14.63
CA GLU A 237 -10.14 -31.66 -14.98
C GLU A 237 -10.37 -31.67 -16.51
N ALA A 238 -9.59 -30.91 -17.27
CA ALA A 238 -9.70 -30.83 -18.73
C ALA A 238 -9.19 -32.08 -19.47
N GLU A 239 -8.39 -32.92 -18.80
CA GLU A 239 -7.78 -34.13 -19.36
C GLU A 239 -8.63 -35.40 -19.08
N MET A 240 -9.74 -35.25 -18.35
CA MET A 240 -10.57 -36.35 -17.88
C MET A 240 -12.01 -36.21 -18.36
N SER A 241 -12.71 -37.34 -18.50
CA SER A 241 -14.16 -37.30 -18.72
C SER A 241 -14.87 -36.78 -17.45
N LYS A 242 -16.02 -36.10 -17.64
CA LYS A 242 -16.84 -35.62 -16.51
C LYS A 242 -17.23 -36.76 -15.56
N GLU A 243 -17.57 -37.93 -16.09
CA GLU A 243 -17.95 -39.10 -15.29
C GLU A 243 -16.78 -39.60 -14.43
N THR A 244 -15.58 -39.70 -15.00
CA THR A 244 -14.36 -40.08 -14.25
C THR A 244 -14.00 -39.05 -13.19
N PHE A 245 -14.16 -37.76 -13.50
CA PHE A 245 -13.92 -36.69 -12.53
C PHE A 245 -14.89 -36.79 -11.33
N PHE A 246 -16.19 -36.97 -11.59
CA PHE A 246 -17.18 -37.12 -10.52
C PHE A 246 -16.96 -38.40 -9.69
N SER A 247 -16.61 -39.51 -10.33
CA SER A 247 -16.37 -40.77 -9.61
C SER A 247 -15.17 -40.65 -8.67
N LEU A 248 -14.04 -40.11 -9.13
CA LEU A 248 -12.85 -39.89 -8.31
C LEU A 248 -13.10 -38.90 -7.16
N LYS A 249 -13.87 -37.84 -7.42
CA LYS A 249 -14.25 -36.88 -6.39
C LYS A 249 -15.11 -37.52 -5.30
N ASN A 250 -16.09 -38.34 -5.69
CA ASN A 250 -16.92 -39.10 -4.75
C ASN A 250 -16.13 -40.16 -3.98
N SER A 251 -15.19 -40.85 -4.64
CA SER A 251 -14.29 -41.80 -3.99
C SER A 251 -13.40 -41.12 -2.95
N ASN A 252 -12.81 -39.97 -3.28
CA ASN A 252 -11.99 -39.20 -2.34
C ASN A 252 -12.80 -38.74 -1.12
N MET A 253 -14.03 -38.24 -1.35
CA MET A 253 -14.95 -37.88 -0.25
C MET A 253 -15.28 -39.09 0.62
N THR A 254 -15.63 -40.23 0.01
CA THR A 254 -15.95 -41.47 0.75
C THR A 254 -14.77 -41.95 1.59
N GLN A 255 -13.55 -41.91 1.06
CA GLN A 255 -12.33 -42.27 1.79
C GLN A 255 -12.06 -41.31 2.95
N PHE A 256 -12.20 -40.01 2.71
CA PHE A 256 -12.08 -38.99 3.76
C PHE A 256 -13.07 -39.28 4.90
N LEU A 257 -14.36 -39.45 4.58
CA LEU A 257 -15.41 -39.75 5.56
C LEU A 257 -15.21 -41.09 6.30
N ALA A 258 -14.54 -42.06 5.69
CA ALA A 258 -14.22 -43.34 6.33
C ALA A 258 -13.06 -43.23 7.33
N LYS A 259 -12.11 -42.31 7.10
CA LYS A 259 -10.91 -42.16 7.93
C LYS A 259 -11.08 -41.19 9.10
N VAL A 260 -11.95 -40.20 8.95
CA VAL A 260 -12.29 -39.26 10.01
C VAL A 260 -13.21 -39.92 11.04
N SER A 261 -13.00 -39.56 12.32
CA SER A 261 -13.87 -40.05 13.39
C SER A 261 -15.25 -39.43 13.26
N LYS A 262 -16.29 -40.28 13.25
CA LYS A 262 -17.69 -39.85 13.27
C LYS A 262 -18.19 -39.42 14.65
N GLU A 263 -17.42 -39.72 15.70
CA GLU A 263 -17.75 -39.38 17.09
C GLU A 263 -16.73 -38.36 17.60
N LEU A 264 -17.11 -37.09 17.49
CA LEU A 264 -16.35 -35.95 18.02
C LEU A 264 -17.11 -35.38 19.20
N ASP A 265 -16.42 -35.19 20.33
CA ASP A 265 -16.99 -34.48 21.48
C ASP A 265 -17.06 -32.97 21.21
N GLN A 266 -17.88 -32.27 22.01
CA GLN A 266 -18.15 -30.83 21.87
C GLN A 266 -16.87 -29.99 21.95
N GLU A 267 -15.95 -30.36 22.82
CA GLU A 267 -14.66 -29.69 23.03
C GLU A 267 -13.74 -29.83 21.81
N THR A 268 -13.70 -31.02 21.20
CA THR A 268 -12.92 -31.29 19.98
C THR A 268 -13.48 -30.52 18.80
N ILE A 269 -14.81 -30.44 18.68
CA ILE A 269 -15.48 -29.63 17.66
C ILE A 269 -15.14 -28.14 17.82
N MET A 270 -15.19 -27.62 19.06
CA MET A 270 -14.81 -26.24 19.34
C MET A 270 -13.35 -25.95 18.96
N GLN A 271 -12.43 -26.87 19.27
CA GLN A 271 -11.03 -26.74 18.87
C GLN A 271 -10.83 -26.76 17.35
N LEU A 272 -11.62 -27.54 16.61
CA LEU A 272 -11.61 -27.55 15.15
C LEU A 272 -12.16 -26.24 14.57
N VAL A 273 -13.19 -25.65 15.19
CA VAL A 273 -13.69 -24.32 14.81
C VAL A 273 -12.62 -23.26 15.02
N ILE A 274 -12.01 -23.20 16.21
CA ILE A 274 -10.93 -22.25 16.53
C ILE A 274 -9.80 -22.40 15.50
N TYR A 275 -9.34 -23.63 15.28
CA TYR A 275 -8.29 -23.95 14.32
C TYR A 275 -8.63 -23.51 12.89
N ALA A 276 -9.83 -23.80 12.39
CA ALA A 276 -10.25 -23.42 11.04
C ALA A 276 -10.37 -21.89 10.86
N THR A 277 -10.73 -21.18 11.94
CA THR A 277 -10.92 -19.72 11.91
C THR A 277 -9.65 -18.92 12.15
N ASP A 278 -8.52 -19.58 12.44
CA ASP A 278 -7.20 -18.95 12.46
C ASP A 278 -6.79 -18.55 11.03
N ASP A 279 -6.04 -17.46 10.91
CA ASP A 279 -5.58 -16.91 9.63
C ASP A 279 -4.53 -17.82 8.97
N ASP A 280 -3.78 -18.57 9.77
CA ASP A 280 -2.72 -19.49 9.31
C ASP A 280 -3.26 -20.78 8.67
N HIS A 281 -4.57 -21.02 8.71
CA HIS A 281 -5.19 -22.32 8.33
C HIS A 281 -6.29 -22.18 7.26
N SER A 282 -6.19 -21.15 6.43
CA SER A 282 -7.13 -20.87 5.33
C SER A 282 -7.24 -22.01 4.31
N ASP A 283 -6.21 -22.84 4.16
CA ASP A 283 -6.14 -23.96 3.22
C ASP A 283 -7.06 -25.13 3.59
N VAL A 284 -7.40 -25.29 4.87
CA VAL A 284 -8.29 -26.35 5.39
C VAL A 284 -9.63 -25.83 5.91
N ARG A 285 -9.74 -24.52 6.17
CA ARG A 285 -10.90 -23.83 6.77
C ARG A 285 -12.25 -24.28 6.22
N ALA A 286 -12.44 -24.15 4.90
CA ALA A 286 -13.74 -24.43 4.28
C ALA A 286 -14.15 -25.90 4.43
N THR A 287 -13.20 -26.82 4.35
CA THR A 287 -13.47 -28.27 4.46
C THR A 287 -13.86 -28.64 5.89
N ILE A 288 -13.13 -28.13 6.89
CA ILE A 288 -13.44 -28.36 8.31
C ILE A 288 -14.84 -27.83 8.64
N LEU A 289 -15.13 -26.56 8.32
CA LEU A 289 -16.41 -25.94 8.68
C LEU A 289 -17.60 -26.62 7.98
N ASN A 290 -17.46 -26.99 6.70
CA ASN A 290 -18.52 -27.70 5.98
C ASN A 290 -18.75 -29.11 6.53
N PHE A 291 -17.69 -29.82 6.92
CA PHE A 291 -17.82 -31.15 7.54
C PHE A 291 -18.59 -31.04 8.87
N LEU A 292 -18.16 -30.13 9.75
CA LEU A 292 -18.80 -29.92 11.04
C LEU A 292 -20.27 -29.52 10.89
N PHE A 293 -20.57 -28.59 9.98
CA PHE A 293 -21.95 -28.15 9.74
C PHE A 293 -22.86 -29.29 9.22
N LYS A 294 -22.33 -30.20 8.40
CA LYS A 294 -23.13 -31.28 7.79
C LYS A 294 -23.31 -32.50 8.71
N LEU A 295 -22.29 -32.86 9.48
CA LEU A 295 -22.27 -34.11 10.24
C LEU A 295 -22.36 -33.92 11.76
N HIS A 296 -22.05 -32.73 12.27
CA HIS A 296 -22.07 -32.39 13.69
C HIS A 296 -22.79 -31.05 13.90
N ARG A 297 -23.96 -30.90 13.27
CA ARG A 297 -24.64 -29.61 13.14
C ARG A 297 -24.94 -29.00 14.51
N ASP A 298 -25.47 -29.78 15.44
CA ASP A 298 -25.92 -29.27 16.73
C ASP A 298 -24.74 -28.85 17.60
N GLU A 299 -23.69 -29.65 17.66
CA GLU A 299 -22.47 -29.34 18.39
C GLU A 299 -21.70 -28.18 17.75
N PHE A 300 -21.66 -28.11 16.42
CA PHE A 300 -21.07 -26.99 15.69
C PHE A 300 -21.80 -25.68 15.98
N MET A 301 -23.15 -25.69 15.95
CA MET A 301 -23.94 -24.50 16.27
C MET A 301 -23.79 -24.11 17.74
N ASN A 302 -23.60 -25.08 18.64
CA ASN A 302 -23.34 -24.84 20.06
C ASN A 302 -21.97 -24.17 20.33
N CYS A 303 -21.03 -24.21 19.37
CA CYS A 303 -19.77 -23.44 19.45
C CYS A 303 -19.98 -21.92 19.38
N PHE A 304 -21.17 -21.45 19.01
CA PHE A 304 -21.50 -20.04 18.89
C PHE A 304 -22.58 -19.62 19.89
N ILE A 305 -22.51 -18.39 20.37
CA ILE A 305 -23.53 -17.83 21.26
C ILE A 305 -24.89 -17.75 20.56
N LYS A 306 -25.98 -18.09 21.26
CA LYS A 306 -27.34 -17.92 20.72
C LYS A 306 -27.75 -16.45 20.81
N ASN A 307 -28.57 -15.99 19.85
CA ASN A 307 -29.14 -14.65 19.88
C ASN A 307 -29.81 -14.39 21.23
N GLY A 308 -29.32 -13.39 21.97
CA GLY A 308 -29.81 -13.01 23.30
C GLY A 308 -28.82 -13.23 24.46
N GLN A 309 -27.80 -14.08 24.32
CA GLN A 309 -26.88 -14.37 25.44
C GLN A 309 -25.85 -13.26 25.74
N ASN A 310 -25.63 -12.29 24.82
CA ASN A 310 -24.64 -11.20 25.02
C ASN A 310 -25.13 -9.79 24.59
N GLN A 311 -26.42 -9.57 24.35
CA GLN A 311 -26.89 -8.22 24.02
C GLN A 311 -26.77 -7.24 25.20
N CYS A 312 -26.80 -7.72 26.45
CA CYS A 312 -26.73 -6.86 27.64
C CYS A 312 -25.31 -6.32 27.94
N GLU A 313 -24.23 -7.05 27.66
CA GLU A 313 -22.87 -6.56 27.96
C GLU A 313 -22.24 -5.71 26.85
N ILE A 314 -22.68 -5.88 25.59
CA ILE A 314 -22.10 -5.17 24.45
C ILE A 314 -22.71 -3.77 24.27
N LEU A 315 -23.97 -3.56 24.71
CA LEU A 315 -24.60 -2.24 24.72
C LEU A 315 -24.10 -1.35 25.86
N ALA A 316 -23.65 -1.93 26.98
CA ALA A 316 -23.13 -1.17 28.12
C ALA A 316 -21.69 -0.66 27.95
N LYS A 317 -20.91 -1.21 26.99
CA LYS A 317 -19.52 -0.78 26.71
C LYS A 317 -19.37 0.21 25.56
N ASN A 318 -20.45 0.54 24.87
CA ASN A 318 -20.47 1.52 23.77
C ASN A 318 -21.41 2.71 24.04
N ALA A 319 -21.78 2.94 25.31
CA ALA A 319 -22.44 4.16 25.77
C ALA A 319 -21.41 5.10 26.41
#